data_AF-A0AAE0KFP3-F1
#
_entry.id   AF-A0AAE0KFP3-F1
#
_cell.length_a   1.000
_cell.length_b   1.000
_cell.length_c   1.000
_cell.angle_alpha   90.00
_cell.angle_beta   90.00
_cell.angle_gamma   90.00
#
_symmetry.space_group_name_H-M   'P 1'
#
loop_
_entity.id
_entity.type
_entity.pdbx_description
1 polymer ?
#
loop_
_entity_poly.entity_id
_entity_poly.type
_entity_poly.pdbx_seq_one_letter_code
_entity_poly.pdbx_strand_id
1 'polypeptide(L)'
;MRASVLALAGTAAALTDIEHKRFMLKNIDPIVFPGKYVSHMHSFYGSDVVTKDLPTTAQLQQGCPSGENPNDLSIYWAPTLYYVNGDNYTEIVPATFKTYYEQIDHAEIPFPKDFHMVAGNASAKSQADIDEKLTAITWWCDGNGPEDRNSRPRAAFPRSTCSAHMQAILRFPDCVDPASIATYTYAAAHGGRCPAGMKRMPSLRFSVGEGYSFHGDFVNGWFDDAQQNLLKAKGQSFMRIDGSHGMGKQFSKCKAKDADPENGTSDYLTSLKMMKMSS
;
A
#
# COMPACT_ATOMS: atom_id res chain seq x y z
N MET A 1 -37.82 -19.26 -23.07
CA MET A 1 -37.32 -17.98 -22.51
C MET A 1 -35.80 -18.05 -22.50
N ARG A 2 -35.11 -17.15 -23.20
CA ARG A 2 -33.64 -17.06 -23.17
C ARG A 2 -33.24 -16.42 -21.84
N ALA A 3 -32.54 -17.15 -20.99
CA ALA A 3 -31.96 -16.61 -19.77
C ALA A 3 -30.70 -15.82 -20.14
N SER A 4 -30.79 -14.49 -20.07
CA SER A 4 -29.63 -13.61 -20.16
C SER A 4 -28.79 -13.78 -18.90
N VAL A 5 -27.60 -14.36 -19.04
CA VAL A 5 -26.57 -14.35 -18.00
C VAL A 5 -25.98 -12.93 -17.97
N LEU A 6 -26.33 -12.14 -16.96
CA LEU A 6 -25.57 -10.94 -16.64
C LEU A 6 -24.23 -11.38 -16.02
N ALA A 7 -23.17 -11.31 -16.81
CA ALA A 7 -21.82 -11.33 -16.28
C ALA A 7 -21.57 -9.98 -15.58
N LEU A 8 -21.53 -9.98 -14.26
CA LEU A 8 -21.05 -8.85 -13.47
C LEU A 8 -19.53 -8.76 -13.64
N ALA A 9 -19.08 -7.89 -14.53
CA ALA A 9 -17.69 -7.50 -14.69
C ALA A 9 -17.23 -6.75 -13.44
N GLY A 10 -16.54 -7.44 -12.54
CA GLY A 10 -15.69 -6.83 -11.54
C GLY A 10 -14.24 -6.84 -11.99
N THR A 11 -13.89 -6.15 -13.09
CA THR A 11 -12.50 -5.99 -13.52
C THR A 11 -11.96 -4.64 -13.05
N ALA A 12 -11.40 -4.60 -11.83
CA ALA A 12 -10.24 -3.74 -11.65
C ALA A 12 -9.08 -4.47 -12.33
N ALA A 13 -8.92 -4.23 -13.63
CA ALA A 13 -7.78 -4.72 -14.39
C ALA A 13 -6.57 -3.90 -13.95
N ALA A 14 -5.80 -4.44 -13.01
CA ALA A 14 -4.49 -3.87 -12.75
C ALA A 14 -3.63 -4.01 -14.00
N LEU A 15 -3.06 -2.89 -14.45
CA LEU A 15 -2.17 -2.89 -15.60
C LEU A 15 -0.81 -3.46 -15.20
N THR A 16 -0.38 -3.35 -13.95
CA THR A 16 0.75 -4.09 -13.43
C THR A 16 0.62 -4.30 -11.92
N ASP A 17 1.31 -5.30 -11.41
CA ASP A 17 1.41 -5.60 -9.98
C ASP A 17 2.86 -5.95 -9.62
N ILE A 18 3.25 -5.74 -8.36
CA ILE A 18 4.56 -6.13 -7.84
C ILE A 18 4.33 -6.84 -6.52
N GLU A 19 4.81 -8.07 -6.43
CA GLU A 19 4.88 -8.82 -5.19
C GLU A 19 6.13 -8.45 -4.39
N HIS A 20 5.95 -8.25 -3.08
CA HIS A 20 7.03 -7.87 -2.17
C HIS A 20 7.20 -8.86 -1.03
N LYS A 21 8.45 -9.05 -0.61
CA LYS A 21 8.77 -9.74 0.64
C LYS A 21 8.85 -8.71 1.76
N ARG A 22 8.26 -9.02 2.91
CA ARG A 22 8.46 -8.20 4.10
C ARG A 22 9.94 -8.26 4.50
N PHE A 23 10.57 -7.11 4.75
CA PHE A 23 11.97 -7.07 5.18
C PHE A 23 12.17 -6.49 6.57
N MET A 24 11.19 -5.73 7.09
CA MET A 24 11.29 -5.07 8.40
C MET A 24 9.93 -4.98 9.09
N LEU A 25 9.94 -5.13 10.41
CA LEU A 25 8.83 -4.89 11.33
C LEU A 25 9.32 -3.88 12.36
N LYS A 26 8.75 -2.66 12.37
CA LYS A 26 9.32 -1.58 13.20
C LYS A 26 8.31 -0.52 13.59
N ASN A 27 8.54 0.11 14.75
CA ASN A 27 7.70 1.16 15.33
C ASN A 27 8.03 2.58 14.81
N ILE A 28 8.24 2.72 13.50
CA ILE A 28 8.52 3.99 12.85
C ILE A 28 7.42 4.33 11.85
N ASP A 29 7.20 5.62 11.64
CA ASP A 29 6.36 6.15 10.57
C ASP A 29 7.00 7.46 10.08
N PRO A 30 7.79 7.41 9.00
CA PRO A 30 8.54 8.57 8.55
C PRO A 30 7.67 9.71 7.99
N ILE A 31 6.42 9.42 7.62
CA ILE A 31 5.48 10.44 7.12
C ILE A 31 4.75 11.10 8.30
N VAL A 32 4.21 10.30 9.21
CA VAL A 32 3.36 10.80 10.32
C VAL A 32 4.19 11.27 11.52
N PHE A 33 5.28 10.55 11.84
CA PHE A 33 6.16 10.84 12.98
C PHE A 33 7.63 10.95 12.54
N PRO A 34 7.97 11.90 11.65
CA PRO A 34 9.32 12.03 11.12
C PRO A 34 10.34 12.20 12.25
N GLY A 35 11.41 11.41 12.18
CA GLY A 35 12.53 11.47 13.10
C GLY A 35 12.29 10.83 14.46
N LYS A 36 11.23 10.02 14.63
CA LYS A 36 10.88 9.36 15.90
C LYS A 36 10.69 7.86 15.76
N TYR A 37 11.05 7.11 16.81
CA TYR A 37 10.66 5.69 17.00
C TYR A 37 9.39 5.60 17.84
N VAL A 38 8.36 6.32 17.42
CA VAL A 38 7.12 6.47 18.18
C VAL A 38 5.96 6.37 17.22
N SER A 39 5.64 5.14 16.82
CA SER A 39 4.44 4.79 16.08
C SER A 39 3.94 3.42 16.53
N HIS A 40 2.76 3.01 16.08
CA HIS A 40 2.40 1.60 16.17
C HIS A 40 3.29 0.77 15.24
N MET A 41 3.16 -0.55 15.31
CA MET A 41 4.00 -1.46 14.53
C MET A 41 3.60 -1.44 13.06
N HIS A 42 4.58 -1.28 12.18
CA HIS A 42 4.40 -1.33 10.74
C HIS A 42 5.22 -2.47 10.12
N SER A 43 4.63 -3.12 9.11
CA SER A 43 5.31 -4.08 8.24
C SER A 43 5.78 -3.35 6.98
N PHE A 44 7.09 -3.40 6.71
CA PHE A 44 7.75 -2.67 5.61
C PHE A 44 8.12 -3.57 4.43
N TYR A 45 7.95 -3.02 3.23
CA TYR A 45 8.16 -3.62 1.92
C TYR A 45 8.75 -2.58 0.96
N GLY A 46 9.61 -2.97 0.02
CA GLY A 46 10.26 -2.07 -0.92
C GLY A 46 11.73 -1.81 -0.58
N SER A 47 12.21 -0.58 -0.77
CA SER A 47 13.62 -0.23 -0.53
C SER A 47 14.01 -0.24 0.94
N ASP A 48 15.18 -0.79 1.22
CA ASP A 48 15.66 -1.09 2.56
C ASP A 48 16.37 0.06 3.28
N VAL A 49 16.56 1.20 2.62
CA VAL A 49 17.23 2.39 3.20
C VAL A 49 16.36 3.20 4.14
N VAL A 50 15.07 2.85 4.26
CA VAL A 50 14.14 3.57 5.12
C VAL A 50 14.59 3.50 6.59
N THR A 51 14.52 4.64 7.26
CA THR A 51 14.72 4.77 8.71
C THR A 51 13.55 5.57 9.29
N LYS A 52 13.64 6.06 10.52
CA LYS A 52 12.65 6.99 11.11
C LYS A 52 12.48 8.31 10.35
N ASP A 53 13.45 8.68 9.51
CA ASP A 53 13.48 9.94 8.77
C ASP A 53 12.90 9.73 7.37
N LEU A 54 12.08 10.68 6.89
CA LEU A 54 11.44 10.59 5.58
C LEU A 54 12.52 10.56 4.47
N PRO A 55 12.64 9.48 3.68
CA PRO A 55 13.64 9.40 2.64
C PRO A 55 13.22 10.17 1.39
N THR A 56 14.20 10.70 0.67
CA THR A 56 14.03 11.20 -0.70
C THR A 56 13.96 10.03 -1.69
N THR A 57 13.39 10.27 -2.87
CA THR A 57 13.42 9.31 -4.00
C THR A 57 14.85 8.90 -4.33
N ALA A 58 15.79 9.85 -4.28
CA ALA A 58 17.20 9.57 -4.60
C ALA A 58 17.87 8.66 -3.56
N GLN A 59 17.52 8.79 -2.27
CA GLN A 59 18.01 7.89 -1.22
C GLN A 59 17.43 6.49 -1.43
N LEU A 60 16.11 6.39 -1.66
CA LEU A 60 15.42 5.12 -1.92
C LEU A 60 16.07 4.34 -3.06
N GLN A 61 16.43 5.01 -4.15
CA GLN A 61 17.09 4.45 -5.32
C GLN A 61 18.51 3.87 -5.06
N GLN A 62 19.11 4.14 -3.89
CA GLN A 62 20.40 3.53 -3.49
C GLN A 62 20.23 2.21 -2.72
N GLY A 63 18.99 1.82 -2.41
CA GLY A 63 18.71 0.65 -1.57
C GLY A 63 18.62 -0.67 -2.31
N CYS A 64 18.27 -1.69 -1.54
CA CYS A 64 17.85 -2.98 -2.05
C CYS A 64 16.31 -3.08 -2.03
N PRO A 65 15.64 -3.37 -3.17
CA PRO A 65 14.20 -3.56 -3.18
C PRO A 65 13.85 -4.96 -2.65
N SER A 66 12.78 -5.05 -1.87
CA SER A 66 12.18 -6.33 -1.48
C SER A 66 11.12 -6.85 -2.46
N GLY A 67 10.80 -6.05 -3.49
CA GLY A 67 9.83 -6.34 -4.55
C GLY A 67 10.40 -7.06 -5.77
N GLU A 68 9.52 -7.70 -6.54
CA GLU A 68 9.86 -8.33 -7.84
C GLU A 68 9.96 -7.34 -9.01
N ASN A 69 10.45 -6.12 -8.77
CA ASN A 69 10.83 -5.20 -9.84
C ASN A 69 12.07 -4.40 -9.41
N PRO A 70 13.24 -4.59 -10.05
CA PRO A 70 14.45 -3.87 -9.68
C PRO A 70 14.39 -2.38 -10.01
N ASN A 71 13.35 -1.93 -10.74
CA ASN A 71 13.16 -0.52 -11.06
C ASN A 71 12.22 0.23 -10.09
N ASP A 72 11.57 -0.49 -9.16
CA ASP A 72 10.73 0.07 -8.11
C ASP A 72 11.45 -0.01 -6.77
N LEU A 73 12.11 1.09 -6.40
CA LEU A 73 12.75 1.26 -5.10
C LEU A 73 11.87 2.07 -4.16
N SER A 74 10.58 2.22 -4.45
CA SER A 74 9.65 2.84 -3.51
C SER A 74 9.59 2.05 -2.20
N ILE A 75 9.16 2.71 -1.14
CA ILE A 75 8.94 2.08 0.16
C ILE A 75 7.45 2.12 0.50
N TYR A 76 6.97 1.00 1.03
CA TYR A 76 5.58 0.74 1.35
C TYR A 76 5.48 0.18 2.77
N TRP A 77 4.54 0.69 3.55
CA TRP A 77 4.23 0.07 4.84
C TRP A 77 2.75 0.18 5.17
N ALA A 78 2.31 -0.74 6.02
CA ALA A 78 0.96 -0.80 6.55
C ALA A 78 1.02 -1.32 8.00
N PRO A 79 0.00 -1.03 8.82
CA PRO A 79 -0.08 -1.50 10.21
C PRO A 79 0.09 -3.02 10.30
N THR A 80 0.91 -3.47 11.24
CA THR A 80 1.04 -4.89 11.55
C THR A 80 -0.16 -5.35 12.34
N LEU A 81 -0.84 -6.36 11.82
CA LEU A 81 -1.98 -6.97 12.49
C LEU A 81 -1.52 -7.91 13.60
N TYR A 82 -2.22 -7.90 14.73
CA TYR A 82 -2.01 -8.82 15.84
C TYR A 82 -3.30 -9.54 16.19
N TYR A 83 -3.22 -10.87 16.35
CA TYR A 83 -4.23 -11.64 17.05
C TYR A 83 -4.07 -11.44 18.56
N VAL A 84 -5.13 -10.99 19.22
CA VAL A 84 -5.15 -10.69 20.64
C VAL A 84 -5.94 -11.75 21.39
N ASN A 85 -5.31 -12.40 22.37
CA ASN A 85 -5.96 -13.35 23.27
C ASN A 85 -5.55 -13.04 24.72
N GLY A 86 -6.40 -12.31 25.45
CA GLY A 86 -6.06 -11.74 26.74
C GLY A 86 -4.88 -10.76 26.59
N ASP A 87 -3.83 -10.98 27.37
CA ASP A 87 -2.59 -10.18 27.31
C ASP A 87 -1.58 -10.68 26.27
N ASN A 88 -1.93 -11.72 25.49
CA ASN A 88 -1.04 -12.26 24.47
C ASN A 88 -1.32 -11.64 23.10
N TYR A 89 -0.27 -11.15 22.45
CA TYR A 89 -0.31 -10.49 21.15
C TYR A 89 0.55 -11.29 20.17
N THR A 90 -0.10 -11.95 19.22
CA THR A 90 0.59 -12.75 18.20
C THR A 90 0.54 -12.02 16.88
N GLU A 91 1.69 -11.74 16.29
CA GLU A 91 1.78 -11.10 14.98
C GLU A 91 1.10 -11.97 13.91
N ILE A 92 0.26 -11.35 13.07
CA ILE A 92 -0.28 -11.96 11.86
C ILE A 92 0.57 -11.48 10.68
N VAL A 93 1.48 -12.35 10.22
CA VAL A 93 2.33 -12.08 9.06
C VAL A 93 1.50 -12.24 7.77
N PRO A 94 1.41 -11.22 6.91
CA PRO A 94 0.75 -11.38 5.62
C PRO A 94 1.44 -12.47 4.78
N ALA A 95 0.67 -13.42 4.26
CA ALA A 95 1.19 -14.46 3.36
C ALA A 95 1.76 -13.86 2.07
N THR A 96 1.17 -12.76 1.60
CA THR A 96 1.63 -12.01 0.42
C THR A 96 1.30 -10.53 0.60
N PHE A 97 2.17 -9.66 0.10
CA PHE A 97 1.89 -8.23 -0.06
C PHE A 97 2.12 -7.87 -1.52
N LYS A 98 1.12 -7.24 -2.15
CA LYS A 98 1.22 -6.75 -3.53
C LYS A 98 0.84 -5.29 -3.64
N THR A 99 1.56 -4.58 -4.48
CA THR A 99 1.19 -3.25 -4.96
C THR A 99 0.65 -3.39 -6.37
N TYR A 100 -0.56 -2.87 -6.60
CA TYR A 100 -1.20 -2.82 -7.90
C TYR A 100 -1.20 -1.38 -8.42
N TYR A 101 -0.81 -1.21 -9.68
CA TYR A 101 -0.88 0.06 -10.40
C TYR A 101 -2.02 -0.01 -11.41
N GLU A 102 -3.05 0.78 -11.14
CA GLU A 102 -4.33 0.77 -11.83
C GLU A 102 -4.57 2.10 -12.54
N GLN A 103 -5.56 2.13 -13.44
CA GLN A 103 -6.02 3.37 -14.10
C GLN A 103 -4.89 4.14 -14.81
N ILE A 104 -3.83 3.44 -15.23
CA ILE A 104 -2.63 4.06 -15.81
C ILE A 104 -2.93 4.72 -17.15
N ASP A 105 -3.93 4.21 -17.87
CA ASP A 105 -4.44 4.81 -19.10
C ASP A 105 -5.02 6.22 -18.89
N HIS A 106 -5.42 6.55 -17.65
CA HIS A 106 -5.87 7.87 -17.24
C HIS A 106 -4.79 8.73 -16.57
N ALA A 107 -3.60 8.20 -16.30
CA ALA A 107 -2.51 8.95 -15.69
C ALA A 107 -1.95 9.99 -16.69
N GLU A 108 -1.74 11.21 -16.20
CA GLU A 108 -1.18 12.33 -16.95
C GLU A 108 0.32 12.49 -16.70
N ILE A 109 0.77 12.13 -15.48
CA ILE A 109 2.15 12.25 -15.03
C ILE A 109 2.58 10.98 -14.27
N PRO A 110 3.89 10.69 -14.18
CA PRO A 110 4.38 9.67 -13.25
C PRO A 110 4.21 10.14 -11.80
N PHE A 111 4.52 9.29 -10.82
CA PHE A 111 4.65 9.77 -9.44
C PHE A 111 5.78 10.82 -9.39
N PRO A 112 5.53 12.03 -8.86
CA PRO A 112 6.55 13.05 -8.74
C PRO A 112 7.72 12.55 -7.88
N LYS A 113 8.90 13.13 -8.13
CA LYS A 113 10.05 12.95 -7.25
C LYS A 113 9.70 13.43 -5.84
N ASP A 114 10.17 12.71 -4.83
CA ASP A 114 9.97 12.93 -3.39
C ASP A 114 8.50 12.90 -2.94
N PHE A 115 7.60 12.44 -3.82
CA PHE A 115 6.19 12.27 -3.52
C PHE A 115 5.99 11.15 -2.49
N HIS A 116 5.14 11.44 -1.51
CA HIS A 116 4.72 10.50 -0.48
C HIS A 116 3.27 10.76 -0.11
N MET A 117 2.57 9.72 0.33
CA MET A 117 1.16 9.81 0.68
C MET A 117 0.74 8.74 1.68
N VAL A 118 -0.33 9.05 2.41
CA VAL A 118 -1.02 8.13 3.31
C VAL A 118 -2.44 7.91 2.78
N ALA A 119 -2.91 6.68 2.83
CA ALA A 119 -4.28 6.31 2.50
C ALA A 119 -4.94 5.59 3.68
N GLY A 120 -6.27 5.74 3.82
CA GLY A 120 -7.01 5.15 4.94
C GLY A 120 -7.06 6.07 6.17
N ASN A 121 -7.51 5.51 7.30
CA ASN A 121 -7.70 6.26 8.53
C ASN A 121 -7.25 5.43 9.74
N ALA A 122 -6.06 5.72 10.27
CA ALA A 122 -5.49 5.01 11.42
C ALA A 122 -6.32 5.16 12.72
N SER A 123 -7.22 6.16 12.79
CA SER A 123 -8.08 6.39 13.96
C SER A 123 -9.50 5.84 13.80
N ALA A 124 -9.82 5.19 12.68
CA ALA A 124 -11.16 4.67 12.41
C ALA A 124 -11.54 3.55 13.39
N LYS A 125 -12.73 3.67 13.97
CA LYS A 125 -13.32 2.71 14.93
C LYS A 125 -14.62 2.10 14.44
N SER A 126 -15.15 2.62 13.33
CA SER A 126 -16.44 2.26 12.78
C SER A 126 -16.47 2.41 11.26
N GLN A 127 -17.49 1.84 10.65
CA GLN A 127 -17.74 1.94 9.21
C GLN A 127 -17.98 3.39 8.74
N ALA A 128 -18.41 4.28 9.64
CA ALA A 128 -18.65 5.70 9.33
C ALA A 128 -17.35 6.52 9.27
N ASP A 129 -16.26 6.00 9.83
CA ASP A 129 -14.96 6.70 9.88
C ASP A 129 -14.13 6.52 8.61
N ILE A 130 -14.64 5.77 7.63
CA ILE A 130 -13.95 5.45 6.38
C ILE A 130 -14.79 5.82 5.15
N ASP A 131 -14.10 6.19 4.07
CA ASP A 131 -14.73 6.42 2.77
C ASP A 131 -14.34 5.31 1.78
N GLU A 132 -15.24 4.33 1.63
CA GLU A 132 -15.07 3.20 0.71
C GLU A 132 -15.05 3.63 -0.75
N LYS A 133 -15.74 4.72 -1.11
CA LYS A 133 -15.80 5.16 -2.52
C LYS A 133 -14.46 5.72 -2.98
N LEU A 134 -13.69 6.27 -2.05
CA LEU A 134 -12.37 6.83 -2.30
C LEU A 134 -11.28 5.77 -2.15
N THR A 135 -11.20 5.18 -0.96
CA THR A 135 -10.14 4.26 -0.59
C THR A 135 -10.34 2.85 -1.13
N ALA A 136 -11.53 2.52 -1.67
CA ALA A 136 -11.90 1.16 -2.09
C ALA A 136 -11.65 0.10 -1.00
N ILE A 137 -11.55 0.49 0.27
CA ILE A 137 -11.17 -0.40 1.36
C ILE A 137 -12.17 -1.55 1.46
N THR A 138 -11.67 -2.78 1.33
CA THR A 138 -12.46 -4.00 1.51
C THR A 138 -11.54 -5.17 1.79
N TRP A 139 -11.97 -6.11 2.64
CA TRP A 139 -11.33 -7.43 2.79
C TRP A 139 -12.13 -8.52 2.07
N TRP A 140 -11.70 -9.79 2.06
CA TRP A 140 -12.50 -10.99 1.77
C TRP A 140 -11.75 -12.26 2.21
N CYS A 141 -12.48 -13.37 2.42
CA CYS A 141 -11.89 -14.69 2.68
C CYS A 141 -11.82 -15.50 1.39
N ASP A 142 -10.64 -15.99 1.04
CA ASP A 142 -10.46 -16.97 -0.03
C ASP A 142 -11.02 -18.33 0.38
N GLY A 143 -11.65 -19.02 -0.57
CA GLY A 143 -12.14 -20.41 -0.44
C GLY A 143 -13.52 -20.57 0.19
N ASN A 144 -14.12 -19.52 0.74
CA ASN A 144 -15.43 -19.56 1.44
C ASN A 144 -16.66 -19.45 0.51
N GLY A 145 -16.53 -19.70 -0.80
CA GLY A 145 -17.62 -19.53 -1.77
C GLY A 145 -17.83 -18.07 -2.21
N PRO A 146 -18.96 -17.71 -2.87
CA PRO A 146 -19.21 -16.35 -3.35
C PRO A 146 -19.06 -15.37 -2.18
N GLU A 147 -18.13 -14.43 -2.32
CA GLU A 147 -17.86 -13.45 -1.29
C GLU A 147 -19.15 -12.69 -0.95
N ASP A 148 -19.51 -12.69 0.33
CA ASP A 148 -20.63 -11.87 0.81
C ASP A 148 -20.19 -10.41 0.94
N ARG A 149 -19.83 -9.79 -0.20
CA ARG A 149 -19.44 -8.38 -0.30
C ARG A 149 -20.58 -7.44 0.08
N ASN A 150 -21.82 -7.92 0.09
CA ASN A 150 -22.99 -7.07 0.27
C ASN A 150 -23.58 -7.13 1.69
N SER A 151 -23.29 -8.15 2.50
CA SER A 151 -23.81 -8.24 3.88
C SER A 151 -22.77 -7.96 4.98
N ARG A 152 -21.46 -7.95 4.65
CA ARG A 152 -20.40 -7.67 5.63
C ARG A 152 -19.95 -6.21 5.62
N PRO A 153 -19.52 -5.65 6.76
CA PRO A 153 -18.85 -4.35 6.77
C PRO A 153 -17.52 -4.44 6.02
N ARG A 154 -17.24 -3.46 5.15
CA ARG A 154 -16.08 -3.55 4.24
C ARG A 154 -14.74 -3.36 4.93
N ALA A 155 -14.70 -2.61 6.02
CA ALA A 155 -13.47 -2.41 6.81
C ALA A 155 -13.49 -3.09 8.18
N ALA A 156 -14.45 -3.97 8.46
CA ALA A 156 -14.38 -4.78 9.68
C ALA A 156 -13.34 -5.91 9.57
N PHE A 157 -13.04 -6.55 10.70
CA PHE A 157 -12.45 -7.89 10.71
C PHE A 157 -13.50 -8.97 10.40
N PRO A 158 -13.14 -10.09 9.75
CA PRO A 158 -13.96 -11.28 9.70
C PRO A 158 -14.32 -11.74 11.10
N ARG A 159 -15.57 -12.17 11.25
CA ARG A 159 -16.08 -12.76 12.50
C ARG A 159 -15.88 -14.27 12.57
N SER A 160 -15.36 -14.86 11.51
CA SER A 160 -15.11 -16.29 11.37
C SER A 160 -13.80 -16.50 10.62
N THR A 161 -13.06 -17.53 10.98
CA THR A 161 -11.81 -17.90 10.32
C THR A 161 -12.04 -18.15 8.82
N CYS A 162 -11.19 -17.55 7.97
CA CYS A 162 -11.19 -17.84 6.54
C CYS A 162 -10.72 -19.28 6.28
N SER A 163 -11.30 -19.97 5.29
CA SER A 163 -10.89 -21.34 4.95
C SER A 163 -9.47 -21.44 4.39
N ALA A 164 -8.96 -20.36 3.78
CA ALA A 164 -7.62 -20.30 3.23
C ALA A 164 -6.89 -19.04 3.74
N HIS A 165 -7.06 -17.92 3.06
CA HIS A 165 -6.44 -16.64 3.41
C HIS A 165 -7.49 -15.56 3.50
N MET A 166 -7.18 -14.51 4.25
CA MET A 166 -7.86 -13.23 4.10
C MET A 166 -7.01 -12.33 3.22
N GLN A 167 -7.66 -11.67 2.27
CA GLN A 167 -7.09 -10.57 1.52
C GLN A 167 -7.82 -9.29 1.90
N ALA A 168 -7.12 -8.16 1.86
CA ALA A 168 -7.79 -6.88 1.79
C ALA A 168 -7.07 -5.93 0.88
N ILE A 169 -7.76 -4.85 0.53
CA ILE A 169 -7.26 -3.87 -0.40
C ILE A 169 -7.45 -2.46 0.15
N LEU A 170 -6.55 -1.57 -0.25
CA LEU A 170 -6.60 -0.15 0.06
C LEU A 170 -6.04 0.64 -1.12
N ARG A 171 -6.84 1.55 -1.67
CA ARG A 171 -6.47 2.44 -2.77
C ARG A 171 -5.99 3.79 -2.23
N PHE A 172 -4.93 4.29 -2.85
CA PHE A 172 -4.34 5.58 -2.57
C PHE A 172 -4.94 6.70 -3.41
N PRO A 173 -4.82 7.96 -2.96
CA PRO A 173 -5.08 9.13 -3.78
C PRO A 173 -4.33 9.08 -5.12
N ASP A 174 -4.97 9.49 -6.20
CA ASP A 174 -4.42 9.43 -7.55
C ASP A 174 -4.33 10.80 -8.24
N CYS A 175 -4.63 11.88 -7.54
CA CYS A 175 -4.41 13.26 -7.98
C CYS A 175 -3.40 13.96 -7.10
N VAL A 176 -2.47 14.70 -7.70
CA VAL A 176 -1.46 15.51 -7.00
C VAL A 176 -1.39 16.90 -7.60
N ASP A 177 -1.09 17.91 -6.78
CA ASP A 177 -0.68 19.23 -7.24
C ASP A 177 0.82 19.20 -7.63
N PRO A 178 1.18 19.35 -8.91
CA PRO A 178 2.59 19.37 -9.31
C PRO A 178 3.40 20.53 -8.72
N ALA A 179 2.74 21.61 -8.28
CA ALA A 179 3.39 22.74 -7.62
C ALA A 179 3.59 22.50 -6.11
N SER A 180 2.85 21.57 -5.52
CA SER A 180 2.89 21.24 -4.09
C SER A 180 2.59 19.75 -3.88
N ILE A 181 3.61 18.90 -4.01
CA ILE A 181 3.46 17.44 -4.03
C ILE A 181 2.90 16.84 -2.73
N ALA A 182 2.90 17.60 -1.62
CA ALA A 182 2.23 17.23 -0.37
C ALA A 182 0.69 17.37 -0.44
N THR A 183 0.18 18.00 -1.50
CA THR A 183 -1.25 18.21 -1.73
C THR A 183 -1.75 17.18 -2.74
N TYR A 184 -2.52 16.22 -2.26
CA TYR A 184 -3.08 15.14 -3.06
C TYR A 184 -4.53 14.83 -2.68
N THR A 185 -5.28 14.23 -3.59
CA THR A 185 -6.69 13.84 -3.37
C THR A 185 -7.10 12.68 -4.26
N TYR A 186 -8.30 12.16 -4.04
CA TYR A 186 -8.91 11.12 -4.86
C TYR A 186 -9.68 11.73 -6.04
N ALA A 187 -9.42 11.27 -7.26
CA ALA A 187 -10.22 11.64 -8.42
C ALA A 187 -11.71 11.29 -8.25
N ALA A 188 -12.01 10.19 -7.53
CA ALA A 188 -13.37 9.73 -7.26
C ALA A 188 -14.19 10.76 -6.46
N ALA A 189 -13.57 11.55 -5.59
CA ALA A 189 -14.24 12.63 -4.85
C ALA A 189 -14.72 13.77 -5.77
N HIS A 190 -14.22 13.80 -7.00
CA HIS A 190 -14.39 14.87 -7.98
C HIS A 190 -14.98 14.35 -9.30
N GLY A 191 -15.86 13.35 -9.22
CA GLY A 191 -16.56 12.80 -10.40
C GLY A 191 -15.63 12.07 -11.37
N GLY A 192 -14.50 11.55 -10.89
CA GLY A 192 -13.52 10.81 -11.69
C GLY A 192 -12.48 11.68 -12.39
N ARG A 193 -12.39 12.97 -12.06
CA ARG A 193 -11.38 13.91 -12.57
C ARG A 193 -10.56 14.49 -11.43
N CYS A 194 -9.32 14.89 -11.69
CA CYS A 194 -8.58 15.67 -10.71
C CYS A 194 -9.14 17.10 -10.58
N PRO A 195 -9.05 17.72 -9.39
CA PRO A 195 -9.31 19.15 -9.23
C PRO A 195 -8.53 20.01 -10.21
N ALA A 196 -9.01 21.23 -10.46
CA ALA A 196 -8.30 22.19 -11.29
C ALA A 196 -6.87 22.44 -10.76
N GLY A 197 -5.88 22.41 -11.65
CA GLY A 197 -4.47 22.57 -11.31
C GLY A 197 -3.74 21.27 -10.92
N MET A 198 -4.48 20.23 -10.53
CA MET A 198 -3.90 18.93 -10.20
C MET A 198 -3.77 18.03 -11.43
N LYS A 199 -2.90 17.03 -11.31
CA LYS A 199 -2.64 16.02 -12.33
C LYS A 199 -2.86 14.62 -11.79
N ARG A 200 -3.37 13.73 -12.65
CA ARG A 200 -3.56 12.33 -12.29
C ARG A 200 -2.25 11.54 -12.41
N MET A 201 -1.92 10.78 -11.37
CA MET A 201 -0.86 9.79 -11.33
C MET A 201 -1.44 8.38 -11.55
N PRO A 202 -0.62 7.33 -11.76
CA PRO A 202 -1.08 5.96 -11.65
C PRO A 202 -1.77 5.72 -10.29
N SER A 203 -2.92 5.03 -10.28
CA SER A 203 -3.62 4.71 -9.05
C SER A 203 -2.92 3.54 -8.35
N LEU A 204 -2.29 3.79 -7.20
CA LEU A 204 -1.69 2.75 -6.36
C LEU A 204 -2.77 2.07 -5.49
N ARG A 205 -2.73 0.75 -5.42
CA ARG A 205 -3.55 -0.05 -4.51
C ARG A 205 -2.69 -1.09 -3.79
N PHE A 206 -2.79 -1.11 -2.47
CA PHE A 206 -2.27 -2.21 -1.66
C PHE A 206 -3.23 -3.38 -1.69
N SER A 207 -2.67 -4.58 -1.68
CA SER A 207 -3.38 -5.83 -1.46
C SER A 207 -2.70 -6.58 -0.31
N VAL A 208 -3.22 -6.38 0.90
CA VAL A 208 -2.73 -6.87 2.18
C VAL A 208 -3.80 -6.65 3.26
N GLY A 209 -4.06 -7.64 4.12
CA GLY A 209 -4.48 -7.51 5.53
C GLY A 209 -5.74 -6.70 5.95
N GLU A 210 -6.32 -7.02 7.11
CA GLU A 210 -7.63 -6.51 7.61
C GLU A 210 -7.57 -5.22 8.47
N GLY A 211 -8.72 -4.51 8.59
CA GLY A 211 -9.08 -3.71 9.78
C GLY A 211 -9.78 -2.36 9.50
N TYR A 212 -10.42 -1.79 10.53
CA TYR A 212 -11.04 -0.45 10.45
C TYR A 212 -9.97 0.64 10.40
N SER A 213 -8.99 0.52 11.29
CA SER A 213 -7.81 1.40 11.39
C SER A 213 -6.77 1.10 10.31
N PHE A 214 -7.14 0.37 9.25
CA PHE A 214 -6.20 0.02 8.19
C PHE A 214 -5.85 1.25 7.36
N HIS A 215 -4.56 1.50 7.26
CA HIS A 215 -4.00 2.55 6.45
C HIS A 215 -2.75 2.01 5.74
N GLY A 216 -2.25 2.77 4.78
CA GLY A 216 -1.03 2.43 4.08
C GLY A 216 -0.29 3.68 3.70
N ASP A 217 1.01 3.52 3.57
CA ASP A 217 1.94 4.60 3.34
C ASP A 217 2.85 4.27 2.18
N PHE A 218 3.19 5.30 1.41
CA PHE A 218 3.99 5.18 0.21
C PHE A 218 4.95 6.36 0.12
N VAL A 219 6.21 6.07 -0.23
CA VAL A 219 7.17 7.07 -0.72
C VAL A 219 7.73 6.60 -2.05
N ASN A 220 7.65 7.45 -3.06
CA ASN A 220 8.07 7.13 -4.41
C ASN A 220 9.59 6.93 -4.50
N GLY A 221 10.01 5.78 -5.00
CA GLY A 221 11.40 5.42 -5.28
C GLY A 221 11.58 4.83 -6.67
N TRP A 222 10.59 4.91 -7.55
CA TRP A 222 10.74 4.41 -8.92
C TRP A 222 11.84 5.15 -9.69
N PHE A 223 12.56 4.44 -10.55
CA PHE A 223 13.41 5.07 -11.57
C PHE A 223 12.56 5.69 -12.69
N ASP A 224 12.97 6.88 -13.14
CA ASP A 224 12.19 7.70 -14.08
C ASP A 224 11.86 6.96 -15.38
N ASP A 225 12.81 6.25 -15.96
CA ASP A 225 12.62 5.52 -17.22
C ASP A 225 11.59 4.39 -17.09
N ALA A 226 11.59 3.70 -15.95
CA ALA A 226 10.59 2.66 -15.64
C ALA A 226 9.21 3.27 -15.38
N GLN A 227 9.11 4.42 -14.71
CA GLN A 227 7.82 5.14 -14.58
C GLN A 227 7.30 5.59 -15.95
N GLN A 228 8.16 6.06 -16.84
CA GLN A 228 7.74 6.40 -18.20
C GLN A 228 7.26 5.17 -18.97
N ASN A 229 7.85 4.00 -18.72
CA ASN A 229 7.34 2.75 -19.28
C ASN A 229 6.01 2.32 -18.66
N LEU A 230 5.81 2.53 -17.35
CA LEU A 230 4.54 2.33 -16.67
C LEU A 230 3.41 3.08 -17.38
N LEU A 231 3.61 4.37 -17.71
CA LEU A 231 2.60 5.21 -18.40
C LEU A 231 2.24 4.75 -19.82
N LYS A 232 3.06 3.90 -20.45
CA LYS A 232 2.77 3.32 -21.76
C LYS A 232 1.79 2.15 -21.68
N ALA A 233 1.47 1.66 -20.48
CA ALA A 233 0.48 0.62 -20.29
C ALA A 233 -0.90 1.09 -20.77
N LYS A 234 -1.48 0.36 -21.73
CA LYS A 234 -2.82 0.59 -22.30
C LYS A 234 -3.61 -0.71 -22.34
N GLY A 235 -4.93 -0.62 -22.12
CA GLY A 235 -5.84 -1.76 -22.13
C GLY A 235 -6.05 -2.39 -20.74
N GLN A 236 -6.71 -3.55 -20.68
CA GLN A 236 -7.01 -4.26 -19.43
C GLN A 236 -6.09 -5.49 -19.20
N SER A 237 -5.05 -5.66 -20.02
CA SER A 237 -4.09 -6.76 -19.87
C SER A 237 -2.91 -6.34 -19.02
N PHE A 238 -2.45 -7.24 -18.15
CA PHE A 238 -1.20 -7.09 -17.41
C PHE A 238 -0.02 -6.70 -18.32
N MET A 239 0.83 -5.79 -17.83
CA MET A 239 2.06 -5.32 -18.45
C MET A 239 3.22 -5.43 -17.45
N ARG A 240 4.28 -6.09 -17.88
CA ARG A 240 5.56 -6.07 -17.17
C ARG A 240 6.23 -4.71 -17.38
N ILE A 241 6.72 -4.10 -16.31
CA ILE A 241 7.41 -2.81 -16.37
C ILE A 241 8.92 -3.02 -16.27
N ASP A 242 9.60 -2.83 -17.40
CA ASP A 242 11.04 -2.91 -17.51
C ASP A 242 11.67 -1.52 -17.42
N GLY A 243 12.97 -1.48 -17.13
CA GLY A 243 13.77 -0.27 -17.14
C GLY A 243 15.26 -0.59 -17.21
N SER A 244 16.06 0.45 -17.06
CA SER A 244 17.52 0.42 -17.09
C SER A 244 18.15 -0.46 -16.01
N HIS A 245 17.42 -0.75 -14.92
CA HIS A 245 17.89 -1.57 -13.81
C HIS A 245 17.43 -3.05 -13.91
N GLY A 246 16.76 -3.41 -15.01
CA GLY A 246 16.43 -4.80 -15.34
C GLY A 246 14.99 -5.00 -15.77
N MET A 247 14.64 -6.26 -16.01
CA MET A 247 13.27 -6.65 -16.31
C MET A 247 12.42 -6.65 -15.04
N GLY A 248 11.16 -6.24 -15.16
CA GLY A 248 10.17 -6.41 -14.10
C GLY A 248 9.80 -7.88 -13.89
N LYS A 249 9.01 -8.17 -12.85
CA LYS A 249 8.63 -9.54 -12.44
C LYS A 249 9.83 -10.43 -12.14
N GLN A 250 10.85 -9.84 -11.53
CA GLN A 250 12.05 -10.51 -11.06
C GLN A 250 12.52 -9.87 -9.76
N PHE A 251 12.72 -10.70 -8.73
CA PHE A 251 13.34 -10.24 -7.49
C PHE A 251 14.79 -9.81 -7.72
N SER A 252 15.19 -8.74 -7.05
CA SER A 252 16.60 -8.35 -6.99
C SER A 252 17.46 -9.44 -6.34
N LYS A 253 18.75 -9.44 -6.68
CA LYS A 253 19.74 -10.36 -6.10
C LYS A 253 20.16 -9.96 -4.69
N CYS A 254 20.01 -8.70 -4.33
CA CYS A 254 20.30 -8.23 -2.98
C CYS A 254 19.17 -8.65 -2.01
N LYS A 255 19.45 -8.59 -0.71
CA LYS A 255 18.47 -8.91 0.35
C LYS A 255 18.24 -7.67 1.21
N ALA A 256 17.05 -7.09 1.08
CA ALA A 256 16.58 -5.99 1.91
C ALA A 256 16.65 -6.34 3.41
N LYS A 257 17.05 -5.36 4.23
CA LYS A 257 17.21 -5.50 5.69
C LYS A 257 16.93 -4.16 6.40
N ASP A 258 16.69 -4.20 7.70
CA ASP A 258 16.60 -2.99 8.52
C ASP A 258 17.89 -2.16 8.39
N ALA A 259 17.79 -0.92 7.93
CA ALA A 259 18.91 0.01 7.80
C ALA A 259 19.44 0.53 9.16
N ASP A 260 18.68 0.32 10.23
CA ASP A 260 18.96 0.88 11.54
C ASP A 260 18.60 -0.11 12.68
N PRO A 261 19.15 -1.35 12.66
CA PRO A 261 18.68 -2.46 13.50
C PRO A 261 18.87 -2.24 15.01
N GLU A 262 19.75 -1.32 15.40
CA GLU A 262 20.09 -1.04 16.80
C GLU A 262 19.14 -0.04 17.48
N ASN A 263 18.22 0.58 16.73
CA ASN A 263 17.28 1.57 17.25
C ASN A 263 15.82 1.19 16.97
N GLY A 264 14.90 1.74 17.76
CA GLY A 264 13.49 1.39 17.71
C GLY A 264 13.20 -0.01 18.27
N THR A 265 12.10 -0.61 17.85
CA THR A 265 11.74 -1.97 18.28
C THR A 265 10.86 -2.68 17.26
N SER A 266 10.99 -4.00 17.21
CA SER A 266 10.06 -4.93 16.55
C SER A 266 9.06 -5.56 17.53
N ASP A 267 9.17 -5.27 18.83
CA ASP A 267 8.28 -5.78 19.87
C ASP A 267 7.08 -4.85 20.10
N TYR A 268 5.87 -5.39 19.94
CA TYR A 268 4.63 -4.62 20.06
C TYR A 268 4.45 -3.98 21.44
N LEU A 269 4.72 -4.72 22.52
CA LEU A 269 4.53 -4.22 23.87
C LEU A 269 5.55 -3.12 24.23
N THR A 270 6.77 -3.25 23.74
CA THR A 270 7.80 -2.21 23.84
C THR A 270 7.40 -0.98 23.05
N SER A 271 6.88 -1.13 21.83
CA SER A 271 6.35 -0.03 21.03
C SER A 271 5.22 0.72 21.76
N LEU A 272 4.25 0.00 22.35
CA LEU A 272 3.19 0.60 23.16
C LEU A 272 3.73 1.42 24.34
N LYS A 273 4.79 0.95 25.01
CA LYS A 273 5.43 1.69 26.11
C LYS A 273 6.10 2.96 25.59
N MET A 274 6.82 2.88 24.47
CA MET A 274 7.48 4.04 23.85
C MET A 274 6.46 5.12 23.43
N MET A 275 5.31 4.70 22.89
CA MET A 275 4.21 5.63 22.57
C MET A 275 3.66 6.34 23.80
N LYS A 276 3.43 5.62 24.91
CA LYS A 276 2.93 6.22 26.17
C LYS A 276 3.92 7.16 26.85
N MET A 277 5.23 6.96 26.65
CA MET A 277 6.26 7.85 27.20
C MET A 277 6.45 9.14 26.39
N SER A 278 5.91 9.17 25.17
CA SER A 278 6.08 10.28 24.22
C SER A 278 4.83 11.17 24.12
N SER A 279 3.73 10.78 24.76
CA SER A 279 2.47 11.51 24.91
C SER A 279 2.45 12.34 26.18
#